data_AF-A0AAD7N8I2-F1
#
_entry.id   AF-A0AAD7N8I2-F1
#
_cell.length_a   1.000
_cell.length_b   1.000
_cell.length_c   1.000
_cell.angle_alpha   90.00
_cell.angle_beta   90.00
_cell.angle_gamma   90.00
#
_symmetry.space_group_name_H-M   'P 1'
#
loop_
_entity.id
_entity.type
_entity.pdbx_description
1 polymer ?
#
loop_
_entity_poly.entity_id
_entity_poly.type
_entity_poly.pdbx_seq_one_letter_code
_entity_poly.pdbx_strand_id
1 'polypeptide(L)'
;PTQALAQKEHDDSQMINCFQCHLSIKPDESRAHVGLHILRAIRGPRERLLYEEIMLPDPCGFCGRSGCQVDVTKSGKTLKATSSCIRQHPFKYGNAKKFSVATPSTNVPIDCALCDIIPPRKIAPAYWKYSMFSHIQSTHPRNW
;
A
#
# COMPACT_ATOMS: atom_id res chain seq x y z
N PRO A 1 -40.23 -6.40 11.45
CA PRO A 1 -38.89 -6.93 11.05
C PRO A 1 -38.33 -6.37 9.74
N THR A 2 -39.04 -5.51 9.01
CA THR A 2 -38.70 -5.09 7.64
C THR A 2 -37.86 -3.80 7.55
N GLN A 3 -37.81 -2.99 8.62
CA GLN A 3 -37.06 -1.72 8.63
C GLN A 3 -35.56 -1.89 8.95
N ALA A 4 -35.17 -2.99 9.59
CA ALA A 4 -33.76 -3.28 9.92
C ALA A 4 -32.93 -3.78 8.71
N LEU A 5 -33.60 -4.19 7.63
CA LEU A 5 -32.94 -4.60 6.38
C LEU A 5 -32.76 -3.42 5.42
N ALA A 6 -33.63 -2.41 5.48
CA ALA A 6 -33.49 -1.17 4.68
C ALA A 6 -32.41 -0.21 5.23
N GLN A 7 -32.05 -0.31 6.52
CA GLN A 7 -30.93 0.45 7.11
C GLN A 7 -29.55 -0.14 6.79
N LYS A 8 -29.49 -1.31 6.12
CA LYS A 8 -28.24 -1.97 5.74
C LYS A 8 -27.67 -1.52 4.39
N GLU A 9 -28.36 -0.62 3.69
CA GLU A 9 -28.01 -0.15 2.34
C GLU A 9 -27.53 1.31 2.32
N HIS A 10 -27.01 1.80 3.44
CA HIS A 10 -26.48 3.18 3.54
C HIS A 10 -25.08 3.25 4.16
N ASP A 11 -24.26 2.21 3.96
CA ASP A 11 -22.80 2.32 4.14
C ASP A 11 -22.15 2.56 2.76
N ASP A 12 -22.57 3.66 2.14
CA ASP A 12 -21.88 4.29 1.02
C ASP A 12 -20.51 4.72 1.53
N SER A 13 -19.53 3.81 1.44
CA SER A 13 -18.12 4.16 1.54
C SER A 13 -17.86 5.26 0.51
N GLN A 14 -17.81 6.51 0.98
CA GLN A 14 -17.64 7.68 0.15
C GLN A 14 -16.45 7.43 -0.79
N MET A 15 -16.74 7.43 -2.10
CA MET A 15 -15.72 7.22 -3.12
C MET A 15 -14.61 8.25 -2.96
N ILE A 16 -13.38 7.83 -3.25
CA ILE A 16 -12.21 8.69 -3.15
C ILE A 16 -11.59 8.88 -4.52
N ASN A 17 -11.06 10.07 -4.77
CA ASN A 17 -10.28 10.32 -5.98
C ASN A 17 -8.83 9.88 -5.76
N CYS A 18 -8.30 9.09 -6.70
CA CYS A 18 -6.86 8.82 -6.79
C CYS A 18 -6.11 10.14 -6.99
N PHE A 19 -5.02 10.36 -6.26
CA PHE A 19 -4.20 11.56 -6.44
C PHE A 19 -3.50 11.61 -7.79
N GLN A 20 -3.14 10.45 -8.36
CA GLN A 20 -2.39 10.39 -9.61
C GLN A 20 -3.28 10.56 -10.84
N CYS A 21 -4.46 9.95 -10.89
CA CYS A 21 -5.30 9.95 -12.09
C CYS A 21 -6.71 10.55 -11.91
N HIS A 22 -7.06 10.98 -10.69
CA HIS A 22 -8.39 11.51 -10.32
C HIS A 22 -9.57 10.55 -10.54
N LEU A 23 -9.31 9.28 -10.88
CA LEU A 23 -10.38 8.29 -10.95
C LEU A 23 -11.03 8.13 -9.57
N SER A 24 -12.35 8.17 -9.56
CA SER A 24 -13.16 7.90 -8.38
C SER A 24 -13.17 6.39 -8.15
N ILE A 25 -12.61 5.97 -7.02
CA ILE A 25 -12.40 4.57 -6.65
C ILE A 25 -12.91 4.30 -5.24
N LYS A 26 -13.28 3.04 -4.97
CA LYS A 26 -13.61 2.64 -3.60
C LYS A 26 -12.37 2.70 -2.72
N PRO A 27 -12.49 3.13 -1.45
CA PRO A 27 -11.34 3.19 -0.55
C PRO A 27 -10.54 1.88 -0.45
N ASP A 28 -11.21 0.73 -0.41
CA ASP A 28 -10.61 -0.61 -0.28
C ASP A 28 -9.91 -1.11 -1.56
N GLU A 29 -10.22 -0.53 -2.71
CA GLU A 29 -9.57 -0.81 -3.99
C GLU A 29 -8.35 0.08 -4.24
N SER A 30 -8.23 1.19 -3.49
CA SER A 30 -7.23 2.23 -3.74
C SER A 30 -5.78 1.75 -3.71
N ARG A 31 -5.43 0.84 -2.80
CA ARG A 31 -4.08 0.24 -2.75
C ARG A 31 -3.76 -0.54 -4.02
N ALA A 32 -4.74 -1.30 -4.52
CA ALA A 32 -4.53 -2.09 -5.72
C ALA A 32 -4.38 -1.20 -6.95
N HIS A 33 -5.24 -0.19 -7.06
CA HIS A 33 -5.21 0.83 -8.11
C HIS A 33 -3.88 1.61 -8.12
N VAL A 34 -3.50 2.22 -6.99
CA VAL A 34 -2.25 3.00 -6.86
C VAL A 34 -1.02 2.10 -7.06
N GLY A 35 -1.07 0.85 -6.60
CA GLY A 35 0.03 -0.10 -6.82
C GLY A 35 0.32 -0.36 -8.30
N LEU A 36 -0.69 -0.26 -9.18
CA LEU A 36 -0.47 -0.35 -10.62
C LEU A 36 0.29 0.87 -11.16
N HIS A 37 -0.06 2.08 -10.70
CA HIS A 37 0.68 3.29 -11.03
C HIS A 37 2.15 3.21 -10.59
N ILE A 38 2.39 2.74 -9.36
CA ILE A 38 3.74 2.53 -8.84
C ILE A 38 4.51 1.53 -9.73
N LEU A 39 3.90 0.40 -10.07
CA LEU A 39 4.55 -0.61 -10.90
C LEU A 39 4.89 -0.07 -12.30
N ARG A 40 3.99 0.70 -12.91
CA ARG A 40 4.22 1.36 -14.20
C ARG A 40 5.32 2.41 -14.11
N ALA A 41 5.37 3.20 -13.05
CA ALA A 41 6.46 4.17 -12.83
C ALA A 41 7.84 3.50 -12.69
N ILE A 42 7.92 2.31 -12.06
CA ILE A 42 9.20 1.62 -11.84
C ILE A 42 9.62 0.77 -13.05
N ARG A 43 8.68 0.10 -13.74
CA ARG A 43 8.97 -0.96 -14.73
C ARG A 43 8.29 -0.77 -16.08
N GLY A 44 7.29 0.09 -16.16
CA GLY A 44 6.44 0.24 -17.33
C GLY A 44 6.73 1.50 -18.14
N PRO A 45 5.97 1.71 -19.23
CA PRO A 45 5.94 3.00 -19.89
C PRO A 45 5.40 4.04 -18.92
N ARG A 46 6.02 5.23 -18.89
CA ARG A 46 5.53 6.37 -18.11
C ARG A 46 4.08 6.64 -18.51
N GLU A 47 3.19 6.60 -17.52
CA GLU A 47 1.79 6.94 -17.74
C GLU A 47 1.68 8.40 -18.15
N ARG A 48 0.93 8.65 -19.23
CA ARG A 48 0.65 10.01 -19.68
C ARG A 48 -0.58 10.52 -18.96
N LEU A 49 -0.67 11.83 -18.77
CA LEU A 49 -1.85 12.52 -18.21
C LEU A 49 -2.16 12.16 -16.75
N LEU A 50 -1.14 11.82 -15.96
CA LEU A 50 -1.30 11.84 -14.51
C LEU A 50 -1.38 13.30 -14.04
N TYR A 51 -2.29 13.56 -13.10
CA TYR A 51 -2.40 14.82 -12.38
C TYR A 51 -1.21 15.01 -11.43
N GLU A 52 -0.78 13.92 -10.79
CA GLU A 52 0.42 13.87 -9.96
C GLU A 52 1.26 12.65 -10.32
N GLU A 53 2.58 12.80 -10.32
CA GLU A 53 3.47 11.68 -10.53
C GLU A 53 3.57 10.78 -9.30
N ILE A 54 4.02 9.54 -9.50
CA ILE A 54 4.43 8.68 -8.38
C ILE A 54 5.73 9.22 -7.78
N MET A 55 5.73 9.45 -6.47
CA MET A 55 6.87 10.00 -5.74
C MET A 55 7.91 8.91 -5.43
N LEU A 56 8.70 8.55 -6.45
CA LEU A 56 9.84 7.65 -6.32
C LEU A 56 10.97 8.27 -5.45
N PRO A 57 11.82 7.46 -4.81
CA PRO A 57 11.88 5.99 -4.88
C PRO A 57 11.03 5.24 -3.86
N ASP A 58 10.43 5.93 -2.88
CA ASP A 58 9.65 5.31 -1.81
C ASP A 58 8.19 5.79 -1.77
N PRO A 59 7.39 5.44 -2.80
CA PRO A 59 5.99 5.80 -2.83
C PRO A 59 5.17 4.97 -1.85
N CYS A 60 4.22 5.63 -1.19
CA CYS A 60 3.23 4.97 -0.36
C CYS A 60 2.33 4.06 -1.21
N GLY A 61 2.21 2.79 -0.85
CA GLY A 61 1.32 1.84 -1.53
C GLY A 61 -0.17 2.19 -1.50
N PHE A 62 -0.60 3.12 -0.64
CA PHE A 62 -1.99 3.59 -0.57
C PHE A 62 -2.27 4.83 -1.42
N CYS A 63 -1.31 5.75 -1.54
CA CYS A 63 -1.58 7.07 -2.13
C CYS A 63 -0.56 7.52 -3.19
N GLY A 64 0.51 6.75 -3.42
CA GLY A 64 1.53 7.02 -4.44
C GLY A 64 2.48 8.18 -4.12
N ARG A 65 2.23 8.92 -3.03
CA ARG A 65 3.06 10.02 -2.52
C ARG A 65 4.10 9.51 -1.51
N SER A 66 5.10 10.34 -1.19
CA SER A 66 6.13 10.03 -0.19
C SER A 66 5.69 10.43 1.23
N GLY A 67 6.51 10.10 2.24
CA GLY A 67 6.36 10.57 3.62
C GLY A 67 5.36 9.81 4.49
N CYS A 68 4.70 8.78 3.95
CA CYS A 68 3.83 7.90 4.72
C CYS A 68 4.65 6.76 5.35
N GLN A 69 4.56 6.60 6.66
CA GLN A 69 5.17 5.48 7.37
C GLN A 69 4.28 4.25 7.27
N VAL A 70 4.88 3.07 7.27
CA VAL A 70 4.16 1.79 7.25
C VAL A 70 4.82 0.80 8.21
N ASP A 71 4.00 0.05 8.94
CA ASP A 71 4.42 -0.97 9.88
C ASP A 71 3.70 -2.28 9.58
N VAL A 72 4.34 -3.40 9.93
CA VAL A 72 3.72 -4.72 9.91
C VAL A 72 3.77 -5.31 11.31
N THR A 73 2.60 -5.72 11.81
CA THR A 73 2.47 -6.39 13.10
C THR A 73 1.98 -7.82 12.91
N LYS A 74 2.46 -8.73 13.76
CA LYS A 74 2.05 -10.14 13.77
C LYS A 74 1.13 -10.40 14.97
N SER A 75 -0.02 -10.99 14.72
CA SER A 75 -0.95 -11.48 15.75
C SER A 75 -1.30 -12.93 15.45
N GLY A 76 -0.64 -13.85 16.16
CA GLY A 76 -0.69 -15.28 15.85
C GLY A 76 -0.16 -15.55 14.44
N LYS A 77 -0.99 -16.17 13.58
CA LYS A 77 -0.66 -16.45 12.17
C LYS A 77 -1.00 -15.29 11.22
N THR A 78 -1.59 -14.21 11.72
CA THR A 78 -2.10 -13.10 10.91
C THR A 78 -1.13 -11.94 10.92
N LEU A 79 -0.89 -11.39 9.73
CA LEU A 79 -0.14 -10.15 9.54
C LEU A 79 -1.10 -8.99 9.31
N LYS A 80 -0.85 -7.86 9.98
CA LYS A 80 -1.61 -6.62 9.82
C LYS A 80 -0.66 -5.49 9.44
N ALA A 81 -1.02 -4.77 8.38
CA ALA A 81 -0.34 -3.56 7.95
C ALA A 81 -1.00 -2.33 8.58
N THR A 82 -0.21 -1.43 9.14
CA THR A 82 -0.64 -0.11 9.62
C THR A 82 0.15 0.99 8.90
N SER A 83 -0.45 2.15 8.67
CA SER A 83 0.23 3.28 7.99
C SER A 83 -0.28 4.61 8.52
N SER A 84 0.57 5.65 8.48
CA SER A 84 0.18 7.04 8.75
C SER A 84 -0.53 7.72 7.57
N CYS A 85 -0.70 7.03 6.45
CA CYS A 85 -1.35 7.57 5.26
C CYS A 85 -2.84 7.86 5.48
N ILE A 86 -3.32 9.01 5.00
CA ILE A 86 -4.76 9.38 5.02
C ILE A 86 -5.65 8.39 4.22
N ARG A 87 -5.07 7.66 3.26
CA ARG A 87 -5.77 6.63 2.46
C ARG A 87 -5.65 5.22 3.05
N GLN A 88 -5.12 5.11 4.28
CA GLN A 88 -4.99 3.83 4.97
C GLN A 88 -6.36 3.17 5.15
N HIS A 89 -6.44 1.89 4.81
CA HIS A 89 -7.61 1.05 5.01
C HIS A 89 -7.17 -0.39 5.31
N PRO A 90 -7.98 -1.17 6.04
CA PRO A 90 -7.66 -2.57 6.30
C PRO A 90 -7.74 -3.39 5.02
N PHE A 91 -6.80 -4.32 4.84
CA PHE A 91 -6.83 -5.30 3.75
C PHE A 91 -6.35 -6.66 4.23
N LYS A 92 -6.80 -7.73 3.55
CA LYS A 92 -6.36 -9.11 3.84
C LYS A 92 -4.95 -9.30 3.32
N TYR A 93 -3.96 -9.18 4.21
CA TYR A 93 -2.54 -9.21 3.87
C TYR A 93 -2.12 -10.45 3.07
N GLY A 94 -2.61 -11.64 3.43
CA GLY A 94 -2.34 -12.89 2.70
C GLY A 94 -2.88 -12.90 1.27
N ASN A 95 -4.02 -12.26 1.02
CA ASN A 95 -4.59 -12.13 -0.33
C ASN A 95 -3.83 -11.08 -1.13
N ALA A 96 -3.53 -9.94 -0.52
CA ALA A 96 -2.78 -8.84 -1.13
C ALA A 96 -1.35 -9.21 -1.56
N LYS A 97 -0.79 -10.30 -1.02
CA LYS A 97 0.48 -10.89 -1.46
C LYS A 97 0.38 -11.64 -2.79
N LYS A 98 -0.82 -12.07 -3.17
CA LYS A 98 -1.07 -12.90 -4.34
C LYS A 98 -1.63 -12.05 -5.46
N PHE A 99 -1.10 -12.24 -6.67
CA PHE A 99 -1.66 -11.62 -7.85
C PHE A 99 -3.04 -12.23 -8.15
N SER A 100 -3.98 -11.39 -8.55
CA SER A 100 -5.20 -11.82 -9.23
C SER A 100 -5.59 -10.80 -10.29
N VAL A 101 -6.42 -11.19 -11.25
CA VAL A 101 -6.92 -10.27 -12.29
C VAL A 101 -7.65 -9.08 -11.66
N ALA A 102 -8.46 -9.32 -10.61
CA ALA A 102 -9.20 -8.27 -9.90
C ALA A 102 -8.30 -7.36 -9.05
N THR A 103 -7.20 -7.89 -8.50
CA THR A 103 -6.24 -7.14 -7.66
C THR A 103 -4.82 -7.41 -8.14
N PRO A 104 -4.37 -6.73 -9.21
CA PRO A 104 -3.08 -7.05 -9.85
C PRO A 104 -1.86 -6.58 -9.06
N SER A 105 -2.04 -5.69 -8.07
CA SER A 105 -0.95 -5.20 -7.23
C SER A 105 -0.67 -6.15 -6.06
N THR A 106 0.58 -6.64 -6.02
CA THR A 106 1.12 -7.37 -4.87
C THR A 106 1.90 -6.48 -3.90
N ASN A 107 1.74 -5.15 -4.01
CA ASN A 107 2.47 -4.19 -3.20
C ASN A 107 1.96 -4.19 -1.75
N VAL A 108 2.61 -4.97 -0.89
CA VAL A 108 2.35 -5.02 0.55
C VAL A 108 3.60 -4.56 1.29
N PRO A 109 3.47 -3.99 2.50
CA PRO A 109 4.64 -3.72 3.31
C PRO A 109 5.28 -5.02 3.77
N ILE A 110 6.60 -5.08 3.75
CA ILE A 110 7.42 -6.22 4.16
C ILE A 110 8.56 -5.73 5.05
N ASP A 111 8.92 -6.56 6.02
CA ASP A 111 10.03 -6.28 6.95
C ASP A 111 11.36 -6.31 6.18
N CYS A 112 12.24 -5.35 6.45
CA CYS A 112 13.64 -5.45 6.00
C CYS A 112 14.44 -6.31 6.99
N ALA A 113 14.94 -7.45 6.53
CA ALA A 113 15.75 -8.35 7.37
C ALA A 113 17.18 -7.85 7.64
N LEU A 114 17.62 -6.80 6.94
CA LEU A 114 18.93 -6.19 7.08
C LEU A 114 18.93 -4.99 8.04
N CYS A 115 17.75 -4.44 8.32
CA CYS A 115 17.59 -3.36 9.29
C CYS A 115 17.68 -3.90 10.71
N ASP A 116 18.25 -3.10 11.61
CA ASP A 116 18.21 -3.38 13.03
C ASP A 116 16.76 -3.39 13.53
N ILE A 117 16.47 -4.34 14.42
CA ILE A 117 15.19 -4.42 15.10
C ILE A 117 15.11 -3.23 16.06
N ILE A 118 14.03 -2.43 15.97
CA ILE A 118 13.86 -1.24 16.81
C ILE A 118 13.37 -1.67 18.22
N PRO A 119 14.16 -1.45 19.30
CA PRO A 119 13.69 -1.64 20.67
C PRO A 119 12.76 -0.47 21.07
N PRO A 120 11.76 -0.68 21.95
CA PRO A 120 11.39 -1.92 22.62
C PRO A 120 10.41 -2.79 21.81
N ARG A 121 9.91 -2.30 20.67
CA ARG A 121 8.81 -2.92 19.94
C ARG A 121 9.19 -4.28 19.34
N LYS A 122 10.48 -4.56 19.18
CA LYS A 122 11.01 -5.78 18.52
C LYS A 122 10.43 -5.95 17.11
N ILE A 123 10.17 -4.85 16.42
CA ILE A 123 9.65 -4.81 15.05
C ILE A 123 10.78 -4.34 14.14
N ALA A 124 11.02 -5.07 13.06
CA ALA A 124 11.89 -4.61 11.99
C ALA A 124 11.14 -3.54 11.16
N PRO A 125 11.81 -2.47 10.71
CA PRO A 125 11.20 -1.49 9.81
C PRO A 125 10.56 -2.16 8.61
N ALA A 126 9.34 -1.74 8.28
CA ALA A 126 8.62 -2.24 7.11
C ALA A 126 8.65 -1.22 5.98
N TYR A 127 8.79 -1.73 4.75
CA TYR A 127 8.78 -0.93 3.54
C TYR A 127 7.83 -1.55 2.53
N TRP A 128 7.23 -0.74 1.67
CA TRP A 128 6.43 -1.25 0.56
C TRP A 128 7.28 -2.18 -0.31
N LYS A 129 6.74 -3.35 -0.67
CA LYS A 129 7.45 -4.36 -1.47
C LYS A 129 8.10 -3.77 -2.72
N TYR A 130 7.43 -2.82 -3.38
CA TYR A 130 7.98 -2.19 -4.59
C TYR A 130 9.10 -1.18 -4.30
N SER A 131 9.16 -0.60 -3.09
CA SER A 131 10.23 0.30 -2.64
C SER A 131 11.43 -0.44 -2.04
N MET A 132 11.25 -1.69 -1.59
CA MET A 132 12.29 -2.45 -0.86
C MET A 132 13.63 -2.49 -1.59
N PHE A 133 13.60 -2.65 -2.92
CA PHE A 133 14.80 -2.65 -3.76
C PHE A 133 15.61 -1.36 -3.59
N SER A 134 14.95 -0.19 -3.68
CA SER A 134 15.62 1.09 -3.50
C SER A 134 16.07 1.32 -2.06
N HIS A 135 15.32 0.84 -1.07
CA HIS A 135 15.74 0.92 0.33
C HIS A 135 17.04 0.13 0.57
N ILE A 136 17.15 -1.09 0.04
CA ILE A 136 18.38 -1.89 0.19
C ILE A 136 19.55 -1.18 -0.50
N GLN A 137 19.37 -0.61 -1.69
CA GLN A 137 20.44 0.13 -2.37
C GLN A 137 20.95 1.34 -1.58
N SER A 138 20.05 2.11 -0.96
CA SER A 138 20.41 3.35 -0.28
C SER A 138 20.88 3.12 1.16
N THR A 139 20.23 2.22 1.89
CA THR A 139 20.48 1.98 3.33
C THR A 139 21.44 0.81 3.57
N HIS A 140 21.48 -0.18 2.67
CA HIS A 140 22.32 -1.36 2.81
C HIS A 140 23.21 -1.60 1.56
N PRO A 141 23.99 -0.60 1.09
CA PRO A 141 24.70 -0.66 -0.18
C PRO A 141 25.75 -1.79 -0.30
N ARG A 142 26.18 -2.38 0.83
CA ARG A 142 27.13 -3.50 0.87
C ARG A 142 26.45 -4.88 0.79
N ASN A 143 25.12 -4.92 0.85
CA ASN A 143 24.32 -6.15 0.78
C ASN A 143 23.41 -6.13 -0.47
N TRP A 144 23.87 -5.41 -1.49
CA TRP A 144 23.24 -5.28 -2.79
C TRP A 144 23.91 -6.19 -3.82
#